data_AF-A0A381W9U1-F1
#
_entry.id   AF-A0A381W9U1-F1
#
_cell.length_a   1.000
_cell.length_b   1.000
_cell.length_c   1.000
_cell.angle_alpha   90.00
_cell.angle_beta   90.00
_cell.angle_gamma   90.00
#
_symmetry.space_group_name_H-M   'P 1'
#
loop_
_entity.id
_entity.type
_entity.pdbx_description
1 polymer ?
#
loop_
_entity_poly.entity_id
_entity_poly.type
_entity_poly.pdbx_seq_one_letter_code
_entity_poly.pdbx_strand_id
1 'polypeptide(L)'
;DPNNQLISHMNRRRLDVEAWRDAMLKVSGKLDPKLGGEPMELNSKINNRRTLYGTIHRRELNKMLSVHDFPNPTAHAPSRTQTITPLQQLFSLNGPFIQWQAEALAANLIKAASDTKERVNIAYKKLFQRTARESELDLARSFLDQRKDLAGAWAEYAYALLASNEFLFIE
;
A
#
# COMPACT_ATOMS: atom_id res chain seq x y z
N ASP A 1 -17.93 19.93 -15.19
CA ASP A 1 -18.89 18.91 -14.78
C ASP A 1 -18.32 18.16 -13.58
N PRO A 2 -18.72 18.49 -12.34
CA PRO A 2 -18.15 17.90 -11.12
C PRO A 2 -18.33 16.38 -11.01
N ASN A 3 -19.34 15.82 -11.67
CA ASN A 3 -19.62 14.38 -11.68
C ASN A 3 -18.92 13.67 -12.84
N ASN A 4 -18.16 14.40 -13.66
CA ASN A 4 -17.45 13.89 -14.82
C ASN A 4 -18.32 13.00 -15.75
N GLN A 5 -19.60 13.36 -15.90
CA GLN A 5 -20.55 12.71 -16.81
C GLN A 5 -20.11 12.85 -18.27
N LEU A 6 -19.43 13.94 -18.61
CA LEU A 6 -18.86 14.18 -19.93
C LEU A 6 -17.47 13.53 -20.15
N ILE A 7 -16.96 12.76 -19.17
CA ILE A 7 -15.70 11.99 -19.25
C ILE A 7 -14.52 12.86 -19.70
N SER A 8 -14.36 14.03 -19.08
CA SER A 8 -13.27 14.96 -19.36
C SER A 8 -11.95 14.58 -18.70
N HIS A 9 -12.01 13.75 -17.65
CA HIS A 9 -10.85 13.19 -16.95
C HIS A 9 -11.15 11.76 -16.50
N MET A 10 -10.16 11.06 -15.92
CA MET A 10 -10.39 9.75 -15.33
C MET A 10 -11.14 9.87 -14.00
N ASN A 11 -12.07 8.94 -13.73
CA ASN A 11 -12.73 8.84 -12.44
C ASN A 11 -11.81 8.16 -11.44
N ARG A 12 -11.67 8.76 -10.26
CA ARG A 12 -10.92 8.16 -9.15
C ARG A 12 -11.48 6.78 -8.84
N ARG A 13 -10.62 5.78 -8.82
CA ARG A 13 -10.98 4.38 -8.56
C ARG A 13 -10.19 3.86 -7.37
N ARG A 14 -10.90 3.38 -6.35
CA ARG A 14 -10.30 2.69 -5.21
C ARG A 14 -9.77 1.32 -5.64
N LEU A 15 -8.60 0.97 -5.14
CA LEU A 15 -8.02 -0.36 -5.30
C LEU A 15 -8.79 -1.39 -4.46
N ASP A 16 -9.04 -2.56 -5.06
CA ASP A 16 -9.47 -3.74 -4.32
C ASP A 16 -8.33 -4.25 -3.42
N VAL A 17 -8.67 -5.04 -2.40
CA VAL A 17 -7.69 -5.55 -1.41
C VAL A 17 -6.53 -6.29 -2.06
N GLU A 18 -6.78 -7.08 -3.12
CA GLU A 18 -5.72 -7.84 -3.80
C GLU A 18 -4.74 -6.91 -4.51
N ALA A 19 -5.27 -5.91 -5.23
CA ALA A 19 -4.47 -4.93 -5.96
C ALA A 19 -3.69 -4.02 -5.00
N TRP A 20 -4.33 -3.58 -3.92
CA TRP A 20 -3.71 -2.77 -2.87
C TRP A 20 -2.55 -3.51 -2.20
N ARG A 21 -2.77 -4.77 -1.78
CA ARG A 21 -1.72 -5.59 -1.17
C ARG A 21 -0.58 -5.88 -2.14
N ASP A 22 -0.88 -6.22 -3.39
CA ASP A 22 0.13 -6.48 -4.42
C ASP A 22 0.93 -5.21 -4.76
N ALA A 23 0.27 -4.05 -4.78
CA ALA A 23 0.94 -2.75 -4.95
C ALA A 23 1.93 -2.50 -3.81
N MET A 24 1.55 -2.74 -2.55
CA MET A 24 2.46 -2.60 -1.41
C MET A 24 3.69 -3.49 -1.52
N LEU A 25 3.51 -4.75 -1.88
CA LEU A 25 4.63 -5.67 -2.12
C LEU A 25 5.52 -5.21 -3.28
N LYS A 26 4.92 -4.67 -4.34
CA LYS A 26 5.65 -4.19 -5.52
C LYS A 26 6.51 -2.97 -5.17
N VAL A 27 5.93 -1.97 -4.51
CA VAL A 27 6.65 -0.73 -4.16
C VAL A 27 7.66 -0.96 -3.05
N SER A 28 7.42 -1.88 -2.11
CA SER A 28 8.42 -2.28 -1.11
C SER A 28 9.55 -3.14 -1.68
N GLY A 29 9.43 -3.60 -2.93
CA GLY A 29 10.42 -4.48 -3.58
C GLY A 29 10.42 -5.91 -3.05
N LYS A 30 9.33 -6.34 -2.41
CA LYS A 30 9.19 -7.69 -1.85
C LYS A 30 8.46 -8.66 -2.76
N LEU A 31 7.65 -8.17 -3.70
CA LEU A 31 6.79 -9.01 -4.55
C LEU A 31 7.56 -10.16 -5.22
N ASP A 32 7.15 -11.40 -4.91
CA ASP A 32 7.55 -12.61 -5.61
C ASP A 32 6.64 -12.81 -6.84
N PRO A 33 7.19 -12.71 -8.08
CA PRO A 33 6.42 -12.84 -9.31
C PRO A 33 6.19 -14.30 -9.74
N LYS A 34 6.70 -15.30 -9.01
CA LYS A 34 6.61 -16.71 -9.38
C LYS A 34 5.15 -17.15 -9.57
N LEU A 35 4.87 -17.75 -10.72
CA LEU A 35 3.56 -18.28 -11.07
C LEU A 35 3.38 -19.72 -10.58
N GLY A 36 2.19 -20.05 -10.08
CA GLY A 36 1.84 -21.38 -9.58
C GLY A 36 2.56 -21.79 -8.29
N GLY A 37 2.28 -22.98 -7.79
CA GLY A 37 2.78 -23.49 -6.51
C GLY A 37 1.79 -23.34 -5.37
N GLU A 38 2.18 -23.83 -4.19
CA GLU A 38 1.31 -23.89 -3.02
C GLU A 38 0.87 -22.50 -2.53
N PRO A 39 -0.41 -22.33 -2.16
CA PRO A 39 -0.89 -21.10 -1.56
C PRO A 39 -0.31 -20.91 -0.16
N MET A 40 -0.18 -19.65 0.27
CA MET A 40 0.36 -19.28 1.57
C MET A 40 -0.57 -18.36 2.35
N GLU A 41 -0.54 -18.46 3.67
CA GLU A 41 -1.28 -17.55 4.55
C GLU A 41 -0.88 -16.08 4.34
N LEU A 42 -1.87 -15.19 4.21
CA LEU A 42 -1.63 -13.77 3.93
C LEU A 42 -1.07 -12.99 5.13
N ASN A 43 -1.29 -13.48 6.36
CA ASN A 43 -0.74 -12.89 7.58
C ASN A 43 0.72 -13.31 7.85
N SER A 44 1.29 -14.19 7.01
CA SER A 44 2.66 -14.65 7.18
C SER A 44 3.65 -13.62 6.64
N LYS A 45 4.62 -13.19 7.47
CA LYS A 45 5.66 -12.22 7.08
C LYS A 45 6.52 -12.68 5.89
N ILE A 46 6.65 -13.99 5.70
CA ILE A 46 7.41 -14.58 4.59
C ILE A 46 6.61 -14.63 3.28
N ASN A 47 5.28 -14.44 3.34
CA ASN A 47 4.45 -14.48 2.16
C ASN A 47 4.52 -13.17 1.38
N ASN A 48 5.43 -13.13 0.41
CA ASN A 48 5.55 -12.01 -0.53
C ASN A 48 4.95 -12.31 -1.91
N ARG A 49 4.15 -13.37 -2.02
CA ARG A 49 3.52 -13.75 -3.29
C ARG A 49 2.35 -12.81 -3.59
N ARG A 50 1.96 -12.75 -4.87
CA ARG A 50 0.72 -12.11 -5.29
C ARG A 50 -0.45 -12.65 -4.47
N THR A 51 -1.39 -11.77 -4.15
CA THR A 51 -2.55 -12.09 -3.29
C THR A 51 -3.44 -13.18 -3.88
N LEU A 52 -3.38 -13.37 -5.20
CA LEU A 52 -3.96 -14.52 -5.92
C LEU A 52 -3.50 -15.88 -5.37
N TYR A 53 -2.26 -15.97 -4.87
CA TYR A 53 -1.67 -17.18 -4.26
C TYR A 53 -1.83 -17.20 -2.73
N GLY A 54 -2.74 -16.39 -2.18
CA GLY A 54 -3.13 -16.44 -0.78
C GLY A 54 -4.09 -17.59 -0.50
N THR A 55 -3.98 -18.20 0.67
CA THR A 55 -5.00 -19.16 1.15
C THR A 55 -6.32 -18.43 1.44
N ILE A 56 -7.44 -19.05 1.06
CA ILE A 56 -8.79 -18.55 1.34
C ILE A 56 -9.51 -19.56 2.22
N HIS A 57 -9.63 -19.23 3.49
CA HIS A 57 -10.42 -19.99 4.46
C HIS A 57 -11.89 -19.60 4.34
N ARG A 58 -12.75 -20.54 3.91
CA ARG A 58 -14.17 -20.27 3.66
C ARG A 58 -14.99 -19.97 4.91
N ARG A 59 -14.59 -20.53 6.06
CA ARG A 59 -15.28 -20.36 7.35
C ARG A 59 -14.79 -19.15 8.12
N GLU A 60 -13.48 -18.89 8.10
CA GLU A 60 -12.84 -17.80 8.81
C GLU A 60 -11.91 -17.05 7.86
N LEU A 61 -12.48 -16.09 7.12
CA LEU A 61 -11.72 -15.32 6.15
C LEU A 61 -10.62 -14.50 6.86
N ASN A 62 -9.47 -14.37 6.21
CA ASN A 62 -8.38 -13.53 6.71
C ASN A 62 -8.88 -12.11 7.07
N LYS A 63 -8.40 -11.56 8.18
CA LYS A 63 -8.87 -10.26 8.69
C LYS A 63 -8.66 -9.10 7.70
N MET A 64 -7.54 -9.10 6.97
CA MET A 64 -7.30 -8.10 5.93
C MET A 64 -8.33 -8.22 4.80
N LEU A 65 -8.61 -9.44 4.33
CA LEU A 65 -9.59 -9.65 3.27
C LEU A 65 -11.00 -9.22 3.71
N SER A 66 -11.44 -9.67 4.90
CA SER A 66 -12.77 -9.34 5.43
C SER A 66 -13.00 -7.85 5.69
N VAL A 67 -12.00 -7.13 6.19
CA VAL A 67 -12.13 -5.68 6.45
C VAL A 67 -12.16 -4.88 5.15
N HIS A 68 -11.46 -5.33 4.10
CA HIS A 68 -11.32 -4.61 2.83
C HIS A 68 -12.26 -5.13 1.73
N ASP A 69 -13.49 -5.48 2.09
CA ASP A 69 -14.58 -5.85 1.17
C ASP A 69 -14.28 -7.04 0.24
N PHE A 70 -13.44 -7.99 0.65
CA PHE A 70 -13.25 -9.21 -0.13
C PHE A 70 -14.56 -10.00 -0.24
N PRO A 71 -14.90 -10.52 -1.44
CA PRO A 71 -16.15 -11.26 -1.64
C PRO A 71 -16.30 -12.46 -0.68
N ASN A 72 -17.51 -12.68 -0.18
CA ASN A 72 -17.79 -13.82 0.68
C ASN A 72 -17.53 -15.14 -0.09
N PRO A 73 -16.59 -16.00 0.36
CA PRO A 73 -16.22 -17.22 -0.35
C PRO A 73 -17.26 -18.34 -0.29
N THR A 74 -18.34 -18.16 0.49
CA THR A 74 -19.45 -19.12 0.62
C THR A 74 -20.73 -18.67 -0.07
N ALA A 75 -20.75 -17.48 -0.68
CA ALA A 75 -21.94 -16.92 -1.32
C ALA A 75 -21.60 -16.36 -2.72
N HIS A 76 -22.65 -16.10 -3.50
CA HIS A 76 -22.50 -15.40 -4.78
C HIS A 76 -22.25 -13.91 -4.56
N ALA A 77 -21.31 -13.34 -5.31
CA ALA A 77 -21.00 -11.92 -5.34
C ALA A 77 -21.03 -11.42 -6.79
N PRO A 78 -22.18 -10.91 -7.29
CA PRO A 78 -22.33 -10.51 -8.69
C PRO A 78 -21.52 -9.25 -9.05
N SER A 79 -21.13 -8.46 -8.04
CA SER A 79 -20.32 -7.26 -8.19
C SER A 79 -19.35 -7.09 -7.02
N ARG A 80 -18.27 -6.34 -7.25
CA ARG A 80 -17.34 -5.90 -6.21
C ARG A 80 -17.95 -4.69 -5.49
N THR A 81 -18.44 -4.88 -4.27
CA THR A 81 -18.82 -3.76 -3.42
C THR A 81 -17.55 -3.13 -2.84
N GLN A 82 -17.42 -1.83 -2.93
CA GLN A 82 -16.32 -1.10 -2.31
C GLN A 82 -16.88 -0.15 -1.27
N THR A 83 -16.37 -0.23 -0.04
CA THR A 83 -16.69 0.69 1.03
C THR A 83 -15.46 1.52 1.39
N ILE A 84 -15.70 2.70 1.98
CA ILE A 84 -14.65 3.54 2.55
C ILE A 84 -15.04 3.73 4.01
N THR A 85 -14.52 2.86 4.87
CA THR A 85 -14.85 2.88 6.30
C THR A 85 -13.63 3.28 7.14
N PRO A 86 -13.83 4.00 8.27
CA PRO A 86 -12.75 4.27 9.20
C PRO A 86 -12.06 3.00 9.71
N LEU A 87 -12.79 1.88 9.79
CA LEU A 87 -12.24 0.59 10.22
C LEU A 87 -11.15 0.07 9.26
N GLN A 88 -11.31 0.26 7.95
CA GLN A 88 -10.30 -0.12 6.96
C GLN A 88 -9.02 0.68 7.13
N GLN A 89 -9.15 1.98 7.38
CA GLN A 89 -8.00 2.84 7.64
C GLN A 89 -7.34 2.49 8.98
N LEU A 90 -8.13 2.23 10.02
CA LEU A 90 -7.62 1.82 11.33
C LEU A 90 -6.87 0.48 11.25
N PHE A 91 -7.41 -0.50 10.51
CA PHE A 91 -6.73 -1.76 10.26
C PHE A 91 -5.41 -1.55 9.54
N SER A 92 -5.40 -0.70 8.51
CA SER A 92 -4.17 -0.33 7.79
C SER A 92 -3.14 0.28 8.76
N LEU A 93 -3.57 1.24 9.59
CA LEU A 93 -2.74 1.95 10.56
C LEU A 93 -2.27 1.11 11.76
N ASN A 94 -2.75 -0.11 11.95
CA ASN A 94 -2.32 -0.99 13.05
C ASN A 94 -1.89 -2.38 12.57
N GLY A 95 -1.95 -2.63 11.27
CA GLY A 95 -1.69 -3.93 10.68
C GLY A 95 -0.19 -4.20 10.55
N PRO A 96 0.32 -5.36 10.97
CA PRO A 96 1.75 -5.66 10.88
C PRO A 96 2.25 -5.73 9.43
N PHE A 97 1.34 -6.03 8.48
CA PHE A 97 1.68 -6.08 7.07
C PHE A 97 2.24 -4.76 6.53
N ILE A 98 1.55 -3.63 6.78
CA ILE A 98 2.01 -2.32 6.29
C ILE A 98 3.35 -1.96 6.93
N GLN A 99 3.52 -2.24 8.22
CA GLN A 99 4.78 -2.02 8.91
C GLN A 99 5.94 -2.78 8.24
N TRP A 100 5.76 -4.07 7.92
CA TRP A 100 6.79 -4.84 7.20
C TRP A 100 7.11 -4.26 5.82
N GLN A 101 6.10 -3.78 5.09
CA GLN A 101 6.31 -3.17 3.78
C GLN A 101 6.98 -1.80 3.89
N ALA A 102 6.66 -1.03 4.94
CA ALA A 102 7.28 0.27 5.22
C ALA A 102 8.77 0.11 5.58
N GLU A 103 9.12 -0.86 6.44
CA GLU A 103 10.51 -1.21 6.77
C GLU A 103 11.30 -1.60 5.51
N ALA A 104 10.72 -2.44 4.66
CA ALA A 104 11.35 -2.87 3.41
C ALA A 104 11.50 -1.72 2.40
N LEU A 105 10.48 -0.87 2.26
CA LEU A 105 10.51 0.31 1.41
C LEU A 105 11.59 1.30 1.89
N ALA A 106 11.63 1.59 3.19
CA ALA A 106 12.61 2.47 3.80
C ALA A 106 14.05 1.97 3.56
N ALA A 107 14.31 0.68 3.80
CA ALA A 107 15.62 0.09 3.55
C ALA A 107 16.05 0.21 2.08
N ASN A 108 15.11 0.07 1.14
CA ASN A 108 15.39 0.24 -0.28
C ASN A 108 15.65 1.71 -0.66
N LEU A 109 14.89 2.65 -0.08
CA LEU A 109 15.07 4.08 -0.33
C LEU A 109 16.40 4.59 0.23
N ILE A 110 16.79 4.17 1.45
CA ILE A 110 18.07 4.54 2.06
C ILE A 110 19.25 4.10 1.19
N LYS A 111 19.15 2.92 0.56
CA LYS A 111 20.18 2.42 -0.36
C LYS A 111 20.17 3.12 -1.72
N ALA A 112 19.02 3.64 -2.15
CA ALA A 112 18.85 4.19 -3.49
C ALA A 112 19.44 5.60 -3.65
N ALA A 113 19.50 6.40 -2.59
CA ALA A 113 20.04 7.76 -2.64
C ALA A 113 20.58 8.20 -1.28
N SER A 114 21.68 8.97 -1.30
CA SER A 114 22.28 9.56 -0.10
C SER A 114 21.57 10.84 0.34
N ASP A 115 21.10 11.65 -0.61
CA ASP A 115 20.40 12.91 -0.34
C ASP A 115 18.92 12.71 -0.01
N THR A 116 18.42 13.46 0.97
CA THR A 116 17.03 13.39 1.42
C THR A 116 16.06 13.84 0.33
N LYS A 117 16.35 14.93 -0.40
CA LYS A 117 15.45 15.44 -1.45
C LYS A 117 15.35 14.43 -2.60
N GLU A 118 16.47 13.86 -3.02
CA GLU A 118 16.49 12.81 -4.03
C GLU A 118 15.73 11.55 -3.57
N ARG A 119 15.95 11.12 -2.33
CA ARG A 119 15.27 9.95 -1.75
C ARG A 119 13.76 10.12 -1.69
N VAL A 120 13.27 11.31 -1.28
CA VAL A 120 11.83 11.63 -1.29
C VAL A 120 11.29 11.59 -2.72
N ASN A 121 11.98 12.18 -3.69
CA ASN A 121 11.55 12.14 -5.08
C ASN A 121 11.46 10.72 -5.66
N ILE A 122 12.41 9.84 -5.30
CA ILE A 122 12.36 8.42 -5.68
C ILE A 122 11.13 7.74 -5.05
N ALA A 123 10.84 8.02 -3.77
CA ALA A 123 9.66 7.48 -3.09
C ALA A 123 8.36 7.88 -3.81
N TYR A 124 8.19 9.18 -4.12
CA TYR A 124 7.01 9.70 -4.81
C TYR A 124 6.86 9.13 -6.23
N LYS A 125 7.96 9.01 -6.98
CA LYS A 125 7.92 8.38 -8.31
C LYS A 125 7.49 6.91 -8.23
N LYS A 126 7.93 6.19 -7.19
CA LYS A 126 7.61 4.77 -7.00
C LYS A 126 6.18 4.53 -6.54
N LEU A 127 5.67 5.40 -5.66
CA LEU A 127 4.34 5.26 -5.04
C LEU A 127 3.23 5.90 -5.86
N PHE A 128 3.47 7.09 -6.42
CA PHE A 128 2.45 7.96 -7.00
C PHE A 128 2.76 8.34 -8.46
N GLN A 129 3.84 7.82 -9.04
CA GLN A 129 4.24 8.09 -10.43
C GLN A 129 4.46 9.58 -10.77
N ARG A 130 4.78 10.39 -9.76
CA ARG A 130 5.07 11.83 -9.92
C ARG A 130 6.25 12.24 -9.05
N THR A 131 6.78 13.44 -9.27
CA THR A 131 7.73 14.06 -8.34
C THR A 131 7.00 14.63 -7.11
N ALA A 132 7.73 14.74 -6.00
CA ALA A 132 7.21 15.40 -4.81
C ALA A 132 7.04 16.90 -5.11
N ARG A 133 5.94 17.49 -4.61
CA ARG A 133 5.73 18.94 -4.63
C ARG A 133 6.65 19.60 -3.61
N GLU A 134 6.96 20.89 -3.78
CA GLU A 134 7.82 21.62 -2.84
C GLU A 134 7.27 21.56 -1.40
N SER A 135 5.96 21.70 -1.20
CA SER A 135 5.32 21.56 0.12
C SER A 135 5.50 20.16 0.75
N GLU A 136 5.53 19.11 -0.08
CA GLU A 136 5.72 17.73 0.37
C GLU A 136 7.19 17.46 0.73
N LEU A 137 8.12 18.07 0.00
CA LEU A 137 9.55 18.04 0.30
C LEU A 137 9.86 18.76 1.61
N ASP A 138 9.25 19.92 1.84
CA ASP A 138 9.44 20.68 3.07
C ASP A 138 8.90 19.92 4.28
N LEU A 139 7.72 19.30 4.16
CA LEU A 139 7.16 18.45 5.21
C LEU A 139 8.06 17.24 5.48
N ALA A 140 8.55 16.57 4.43
CA ALA A 140 9.45 15.44 4.56
C ALA A 140 10.74 15.82 5.30
N ARG A 141 11.37 16.94 4.93
CA ARG A 141 12.57 17.46 5.62
C ARG A 141 12.27 17.75 7.08
N SER A 142 11.18 18.48 7.36
CA SER A 142 10.80 18.82 8.73
C SER A 142 10.60 17.59 9.62
N PHE A 143 10.08 16.49 9.06
CA PHE A 143 9.86 15.24 9.77
C PHE A 143 11.16 14.44 9.96
N LEU A 144 11.97 14.33 8.91
CA LEU A 144 13.17 13.49 8.89
C LEU A 144 14.35 14.12 9.64
N ASP A 145 14.52 15.44 9.57
CA ASP A 145 15.65 16.15 10.18
C ASP A 145 15.60 16.14 11.71
N GLN A 146 14.41 15.96 12.30
CA GLN A 146 14.21 15.91 13.75
C GLN A 146 14.65 14.58 14.39
N ARG A 147 15.02 13.57 13.60
CA ARG A 147 15.22 12.20 14.08
C ARG A 147 16.67 11.74 13.96
N LYS A 148 17.22 11.21 15.05
CA LYS A 148 18.59 10.66 15.11
C LYS A 148 18.73 9.28 14.46
N ASP A 149 17.66 8.48 14.50
CA ASP A 149 17.62 7.18 13.85
C ASP A 149 17.08 7.32 12.42
N LEU A 150 17.99 7.27 11.45
CA LEU A 150 17.64 7.35 10.04
C LEU A 150 16.73 6.19 9.61
N ALA A 151 16.99 4.96 10.08
CA ALA A 151 16.24 3.79 9.64
C ALA A 151 14.79 3.84 10.15
N GLY A 152 14.60 4.12 11.44
CA GLY A 152 13.28 4.28 12.04
C GLY A 152 12.51 5.46 11.44
N ALA A 153 13.16 6.62 11.25
CA ALA A 153 12.50 7.79 10.67
C ALA A 153 11.98 7.52 9.25
N TRP A 154 12.77 6.84 8.42
CA TRP A 154 12.33 6.48 7.07
C TRP A 154 11.28 5.37 7.07
N ALA A 155 11.30 4.44 8.02
CA ALA A 155 10.25 3.44 8.17
C ALA A 155 8.90 4.09 8.53
N GLU A 156 8.90 5.04 9.46
CA GLU A 156 7.69 5.80 9.83
C GLU A 156 7.20 6.72 8.68
N TYR A 157 8.13 7.36 7.97
CA TYR A 157 7.77 8.17 6.81
C TYR A 157 7.18 7.31 5.68
N ALA A 158 7.81 6.18 5.36
CA ALA A 158 7.30 5.21 4.39
C ALA A 158 5.93 4.66 4.81
N TYR A 159 5.73 4.43 6.10
CA TYR A 159 4.46 4.00 6.66
C TYR A 159 3.34 5.02 6.40
N ALA A 160 3.60 6.30 6.68
CA ALA A 160 2.64 7.37 6.42
C ALA A 160 2.26 7.46 4.93
N LEU A 161 3.24 7.30 4.02
CA LEU A 161 2.97 7.32 2.58
C LEU A 161 2.14 6.11 2.12
N LEU A 162 2.45 4.91 2.62
CA LEU A 162 1.71 3.67 2.29
C LEU A 162 0.28 3.67 2.86
N ALA A 163 0.06 4.32 4.00
CA ALA A 163 -1.25 4.48 4.61
C ALA A 163 -2.05 5.67 4.04
N SER A 164 -1.49 6.44 3.11
CA SER A 164 -2.15 7.61 2.54
C SER A 164 -3.29 7.23 1.58
N ASN A 165 -4.29 8.11 1.46
CA ASN A 165 -5.35 7.93 0.47
C ASN A 165 -4.81 7.94 -0.96
N GLU A 166 -3.78 8.72 -1.26
CA GLU A 166 -3.18 8.75 -2.61
C GLU A 166 -2.64 7.37 -3.03
N PHE A 167 -2.24 6.52 -2.08
CA PHE A 167 -1.81 5.16 -2.39
C PHE A 167 -2.98 4.19 -2.64
N LEU A 168 -4.14 4.44 -2.03
CA LEU A 168 -5.31 3.58 -2.11
C LEU A 168 -6.15 3.82 -3.39
N PHE A 169 -6.01 4.98 -4.02
CA PHE A 169 -6.79 5.38 -5.19
C PHE A 169 -5.90 5.55 -6.43
N ILE A 170 -6.46 5.20 -7.60
CA ILE A 170 -5.89 5.55 -8.91
C ILE A 170 -6.73 6.67 -9.49
N GLU A 171 -6.07 7.70 -10.01
CA GLU A 171 -6.68 8.90 -10.60
C GLU A 171 -6.19 9.16 -12.02
#